data_AF-A0A963SDP0-F1
#
_entry.id   AF-A0A963SDP0-F1
#
_cell.length_a   1.000
_cell.length_b   1.000
_cell.length_c   1.000
_cell.angle_alpha   90.00
_cell.angle_beta   90.00
_cell.angle_gamma   90.00
#
_symmetry.space_group_name_H-M   'P 1'
#
loop_
_entity.id
_entity.type
_entity.pdbx_description
1 polymer ?
#
loop_
_entity_poly.entity_id
_entity_poly.type
_entity_poly.pdbx_seq_one_letter_code
_entity_poly.pdbx_strand_id
1 'polypeptide(L)'
;AFLWRMWPALREDGQIIVVDVDRPTDQHGIDPLLLSCEFERVGFELVAFKDAPELAAYYAQFKRAANRPEPKNIKPCQGSQGGAGNAAR
;
A
#
# COMPACT_ATOMS: atom_id res chain seq x y z
N ALA A 1 4.64 1.65 12.44
CA ALA A 1 5.93 2.38 12.28
C ALA A 1 6.90 1.76 11.27
N PHE A 2 6.67 0.55 10.75
CA PHE A 2 7.55 -0.13 9.79
C PHE A 2 7.82 0.70 8.52
N LEU A 3 6.77 1.04 7.76
CA LEU A 3 6.89 1.81 6.51
C LEU A 3 7.61 3.16 6.69
N TRP A 4 7.28 3.89 7.76
CA TRP A 4 7.95 5.17 8.08
C TRP A 4 9.46 5.04 8.32
N ARG A 5 9.92 3.89 8.86
CA ARG A 5 11.35 3.59 9.06
C ARG A 5 12.02 3.07 7.79
N MET A 6 11.28 2.47 6.86
CA MET A 6 11.82 2.08 5.56
C MET A 6 12.24 3.29 4.73
N TRP A 7 11.55 4.42 4.87
CA TRP A 7 11.83 5.61 4.08
C TRP A 7 13.30 6.00 4.15
N PRO A 8 13.96 6.26 5.30
CA PRO A 8 15.41 6.55 5.32
C PRO A 8 16.32 5.35 5.01
N ALA A 9 15.81 4.11 5.05
CA ALA A 9 16.61 2.89 4.85
C ALA A 9 16.84 2.53 3.37
N LEU A 10 15.99 3.02 2.46
CA LEU A 10 16.15 2.79 1.02
C LEU A 10 17.43 3.46 0.45
N ARG A 11 17.91 2.97 -0.69
CA ARG A 11 18.85 3.74 -1.52
C ARG A 11 18.10 4.89 -2.20
N GLU A 12 18.83 5.85 -2.78
CA GLU A 12 18.25 7.00 -3.48
C GLU A 12 17.16 6.59 -4.49
N ASP A 13 17.46 5.63 -5.36
CA ASP A 13 16.51 5.05 -6.34
C ASP A 13 15.90 3.73 -5.88
N GLY A 14 15.98 3.43 -4.58
CA GLY A 14 15.41 2.22 -4.01
C GLY A 14 13.89 2.22 -4.12
N GLN A 15 13.32 1.08 -4.49
CA GLN A 15 11.88 0.89 -4.62
C GLN A 15 11.37 -0.19 -3.68
N ILE A 16 10.10 -0.06 -3.30
CA ILE A 16 9.37 -1.05 -2.51
C ILE A 16 8.40 -1.74 -3.45
N ILE A 17 8.39 -3.07 -3.41
CA ILE A 17 7.45 -3.90 -4.14
C ILE A 17 6.57 -4.60 -3.12
N VAL A 18 5.26 -4.50 -3.31
CA VAL A 18 4.25 -5.23 -2.55
C VAL A 18 3.55 -6.16 -3.52
N VAL A 19 3.53 -7.44 -3.19
CA VAL A 19 2.70 -8.45 -3.86
C VAL A 19 1.72 -8.94 -2.82
N ASP A 20 0.43 -8.69 -3.03
CA ASP A 20 -0.62 -9.02 -2.08
C ASP A 20 -1.92 -9.41 -2.81
N VAL A 21 -2.89 -9.88 -2.05
CA VAL A 21 -4.20 -10.30 -2.52
C VAL A 21 -5.19 -9.16 -2.28
N ASP A 22 -6.08 -8.90 -3.25
CA ASP A 22 -7.17 -7.92 -3.09
C ASP A 22 -8.28 -8.49 -2.22
N ARG A 23 -8.06 -8.43 -0.90
CA ARG A 23 -8.98 -8.86 0.16
C ARG A 23 -8.86 -7.91 1.36
N PRO A 24 -9.86 -7.90 2.26
CA PRO A 24 -9.75 -7.24 3.56
C PRO A 24 -8.48 -7.60 4.34
N THR A 25 -7.97 -6.65 5.13
CA THR A 25 -6.79 -6.85 5.99
C THR A 25 -6.98 -7.90 7.09
N ASP A 26 -8.20 -8.12 7.55
CA ASP A 26 -8.54 -9.21 8.47
C ASP A 26 -8.63 -10.59 7.79
N GLN A 27 -8.45 -10.66 6.46
CA GLN A 27 -8.51 -11.88 5.65
C GLN A 27 -7.21 -12.13 4.85
N HIS A 28 -6.07 -11.67 5.39
CA HIS A 28 -4.74 -11.86 4.77
C HIS A 28 -4.61 -11.25 3.36
N GLY A 29 -5.23 -10.10 3.12
CA GLY A 29 -4.96 -9.27 1.95
C GLY A 29 -4.90 -7.79 2.31
N ILE A 30 -4.89 -6.93 1.30
CA ILE A 30 -5.16 -5.51 1.51
C ILE A 30 -5.74 -4.90 0.24
N ASP A 31 -6.85 -4.18 0.39
CA ASP A 31 -7.44 -3.38 -0.68
C ASP A 31 -6.37 -2.45 -1.30
N PRO A 32 -6.18 -2.47 -2.63
CA PRO A 32 -5.14 -1.68 -3.30
C PRO A 32 -5.20 -0.17 -3.03
N LEU A 33 -6.40 0.39 -2.83
CA LEU A 33 -6.58 1.81 -2.53
C LEU A 33 -6.19 2.11 -1.09
N LEU A 34 -6.52 1.21 -0.16
CA LEU A 34 -6.06 1.29 1.22
C LEU A 34 -4.53 1.21 1.29
N LEU A 35 -3.91 0.24 0.60
CA LEU A 35 -2.45 0.12 0.53
C LEU A 35 -1.80 1.40 0.01
N SER A 36 -2.29 1.90 -1.13
CA SER A 36 -1.75 3.11 -1.75
C SER A 36 -1.87 4.32 -0.84
N CYS A 37 -3.00 4.47 -0.16
CA CYS A 37 -3.21 5.54 0.82
C CYS A 37 -2.22 5.43 1.99
N GLU A 38 -2.03 4.24 2.58
CA GLU A 38 -1.10 4.04 3.71
C GLU A 38 0.35 4.38 3.32
N PHE A 39 0.78 4.00 2.11
CA PHE A 39 2.09 4.36 1.58
C PHE A 39 2.24 5.88 1.36
N GLU A 40 1.22 6.54 0.81
CA GLU A 40 1.21 7.99 0.61
C GLU A 40 1.33 8.73 1.96
N ARG A 41 0.54 8.32 2.97
CA ARG A 41 0.53 8.92 4.31
C ARG A 41 1.87 8.87 5.03
N VAL A 42 2.78 7.99 4.61
CA VAL A 42 4.11 7.84 5.21
C VAL A 42 5.25 8.26 4.27
N GLY A 43 4.94 8.91 3.15
CA GLY A 43 5.93 9.59 2.29
C GLY A 43 6.42 8.77 1.10
N PHE A 44 5.59 7.88 0.56
CA PHE A 44 5.87 7.16 -0.68
C PHE A 44 4.87 7.54 -1.78
N GLU A 45 5.24 7.29 -3.02
CA GLU A 45 4.37 7.48 -4.18
C GLU A 45 4.36 6.22 -5.05
N LEU A 46 3.19 5.92 -5.63
CA LEU A 46 3.00 4.78 -6.50
C LEU A 46 3.69 5.02 -7.85
N VAL A 47 4.51 4.06 -8.26
CA VAL A 47 5.24 4.06 -9.54
C VAL A 47 4.53 3.16 -10.54
N ALA A 48 4.09 1.98 -10.11
CA ALA A 48 3.39 1.04 -10.95
C ALA A 48 2.42 0.21 -10.13
N PHE A 49 1.29 -0.10 -10.74
CA PHE A 49 0.33 -1.08 -10.26
C PHE A 49 0.01 -2.06 -11.39
N LYS A 50 -0.02 -3.34 -11.08
CA LYS A 50 -0.42 -4.39 -12.01
C LYS A 50 -1.39 -5.31 -11.31
N ASP A 51 -2.59 -5.41 -11.86
CA ASP A 51 -3.56 -6.42 -11.45
C ASP A 51 -3.13 -7.80 -11.99
N ALA A 52 -3.33 -8.84 -11.19
CA ALA A 52 -3.08 -10.24 -11.53
C ALA A 52 -4.30 -11.09 -11.13
N PRO A 53 -5.45 -10.89 -11.81
CA PRO A 53 -6.72 -11.48 -11.43
C PRO A 53 -6.71 -13.02 -11.45
N GLU A 54 -5.86 -13.62 -12.30
CA GLU A 54 -5.68 -15.07 -12.38
C GLU A 54 -5.09 -15.67 -11.09
N LEU A 55 -4.43 -14.87 -10.25
CA LEU A 55 -3.90 -15.25 -8.94
C LEU A 55 -4.69 -14.61 -7.78
N ALA A 56 -5.77 -13.88 -8.08
CA ALA A 56 -6.46 -12.98 -7.15
C ALA A 56 -5.48 -12.03 -6.41
N ALA A 57 -4.40 -11.63 -7.07
CA ALA A 57 -3.31 -10.86 -6.49
C ALA A 57 -3.03 -9.61 -7.30
N TYR A 58 -2.17 -8.76 -6.78
CA TYR A 58 -1.65 -7.62 -7.49
C TYR A 58 -0.18 -7.37 -7.14
N TYR A 59 0.46 -6.56 -7.97
CA TYR A 59 1.79 -6.03 -7.78
C TYR A 59 1.69 -4.50 -7.68
N ALA A 60 2.22 -3.93 -6.60
CA ALA A 60 2.31 -2.49 -6.40
C ALA A 60 3.76 -2.09 -6.12
N GLN A 61 4.24 -1.06 -6.80
CA GLN A 61 5.61 -0.58 -6.73
C GLN A 61 5.62 0.87 -6.30
N PHE A 62 6.43 1.19 -5.29
CA PHE A 62 6.50 2.50 -4.68
C PHE A 62 7.94 3.01 -4.64
N LYS A 63 8.09 4.34 -4.69
CA LYS A 63 9.36 5.03 -4.41
C LYS A 63 9.16 6.07 -3.32
N ARG A 64 10.27 6.57 -2.77
CA ARG A 64 10.21 7.74 -1.88
C ARG A 64 9.57 8.91 -2.62
N ALA A 65 8.58 9.53 -1.99
CA ALA A 65 8.18 10.88 -2.37
C ALA A 65 9.27 11.88 -1.95
N ALA A 66 9.13 13.14 -2.36
CA ALA A 66 10.08 14.21 -2.05
C ALA A 66 10.32 14.39 -0.54
N ASN A 67 9.29 14.20 0.29
CA ASN A 67 9.36 14.40 1.72
C ASN A 67 8.75 13.24 2.50
N ARG A 68 9.29 12.97 3.69
CA ARG A 68 8.70 12.06 4.67
C ARG A 68 7.99 12.84 5.77
N PRO A 69 6.71 12.59 6.05
CA PRO A 69 5.98 13.29 7.10
C PRO A 69 6.52 12.95 8.50
N GLU A 70 6.47 13.92 9.42
CA GLU A 70 6.71 13.65 10.84
C GLU A 70 5.63 12.72 11.41
N PRO A 71 5.95 11.85 12.39
CA PRO A 71 5.00 10.89 12.94
C PRO A 71 3.67 11.50 13.39
N LYS A 72 3.70 12.69 13.99
CA LYS A 72 2.51 13.40 14.48
C LYS A 72 1.57 13.89 13.37
N ASN A 73 2.06 13.95 12.13
CA ASN A 73 1.30 14.42 10.96
C ASN A 73 0.70 13.25 10.15
N ILE A 74 1.04 12.01 10.49
CA ILE A 74 0.52 10.81 9.80
C ILE A 74 -0.90 10.57 10.28
N LYS A 75 -1.84 10.52 9.33
CA LYS A 75 -3.26 10.21 9.59
C LYS A 75 -3.58 8.84 8.99
N PRO A 76 -4.12 7.89 9.77
CA PRO A 76 -4.51 6.58 9.25
C PRO A 76 -5.49 6.69 8.09
N CYS A 77 -5.39 5.79 7.13
CA CYS A 77 -6.38 5.67 6.08
C CYS A 77 -7.61 4.91 6.59
N GLN A 78 -8.75 5.15 5.95
CA GLN A 78 -9.97 4.39 6.22
C GLN A 78 -10.08 3.33 5.13
N GLY A 79 -10.09 2.06 5.52
CA GLY A 79 -10.47 0.99 4.61
C GLY A 79 -11.96 1.11 4.28
N SER A 80 -12.34 0.84 3.03
CA SER A 80 -13.76 0.69 2.71
C SER A 80 -14.33 -0.47 3.53
N GLN A 81 -15.47 -0.27 4.19
CA GLN A 81 -16.21 -1.35 4.90
C GLN A 81 -16.74 -2.46 3.95
N GLY A 82 -16.38 -2.42 2.66
CA GLY A 82 -16.98 -3.20 1.58
C GLY A 82 -16.17 -4.39 1.06
N GLY A 83 -15.02 -4.75 1.66
CA GLY A 83 -14.23 -5.90 1.18
C GLY A 83 -14.86 -7.28 1.48
N ALA A 84 -16.08 -7.32 2.05
CA ALA A 84 -16.92 -8.51 2.13
C ALA A 84 -17.93 -8.62 0.96
N GLY A 85 -17.78 -7.84 -0.12
CA GLY A 85 -18.82 -7.61 -1.11
C GLY A 85 -18.69 -8.26 -2.49
N ASN A 86 -17.58 -8.92 -2.84
CA ASN A 86 -17.41 -9.52 -4.18
C ASN A 86 -17.03 -11.01 -4.14
N ALA A 87 -17.67 -11.77 -3.24
CA ALA A 87 -17.73 -13.24 -3.29
C ALA A 87 -19.10 -13.72 -3.80
N ALA A 88 -19.67 -13.05 -4.80
CA ALA A 88 -20.83 -13.53 -5.54
C ALA A 88 -20.92 -12.84 -6.91
N ARG A 89 -20.32 -13.45 -7.93
CA ARG A 89 -20.94 -13.67 -9.24
C ARG A 89 -20.22 -14.79 -9.97
#